data_AF-A0A9Q9RSQ6-F1
#
_entry.id   AF-A0A9Q9RSQ6-F1
#
_cell.length_a   1.000
_cell.length_b   1.000
_cell.length_c   1.000
_cell.angle_alpha   90.00
_cell.angle_beta   90.00
_cell.angle_gamma   90.00
#
_symmetry.space_group_name_H-M   'P 1'
#
loop_
_entity.id
_entity.type
_entity.pdbx_description
1 polymer ?
#
loop_
_entity_poly.entity_id
_entity_poly.type
_entity_poly.pdbx_seq_one_letter_code
_entity_poly.pdbx_strand_id
1 'polypeptide(L)'
;MNIHTALRSGPLLGISLDKDAYIPGDIITGHVFRQFQTISPDTAVSICMFGRGRTIGVIGNNSQEYRGLFDLCYRPKIIFQGPIHIESSKHKHKWPFTVQLPNYVNDSTPLAPVNHMPPSYMLRTKNMAAVIEYVIKAKITMTVQGHEEVLEATFPFKVICATPESPVADFQLKRYYYQRAVSSHRLVPGMQDTKVSWKDKIRQSLHSSKDPALTFDLFVEVPKVVQLDNPTPIPFTLLVSPNWEETSDAIRDVAQDVELVSVRVSVVTTTTIICHAGLQVPESTEIDLGLSQAIKQRGTIRIPFTADSQPIDIGEMINLRIGQKTGYPQHWTSVQSEFTHSFQIYNIRVSHQLKWSVQCEIVGERFKAEGKSDLLILKPSDDRPESQDVVLEAGERIPLRQDSSWIRPPAEEQLPSFLEAQRDEQISEGLLGHG
;
A
#
# COMPACT_ATOMS: atom_id res chain seq x y z
N MET A 1 3.68 -24.26 3.30
CA MET A 1 3.21 -23.81 4.62
C MET A 1 1.82 -23.21 4.45
N ASN A 2 0.79 -23.81 5.04
CA ASN A 2 -0.57 -23.28 4.98
C ASN A 2 -0.75 -22.33 6.17
N ILE A 3 -0.67 -21.02 5.92
CA ILE A 3 -0.65 -20.00 6.99
C ILE A 3 -1.95 -19.18 7.08
N HIS A 4 -2.89 -19.38 6.16
CA HIS A 4 -4.20 -18.73 6.16
C HIS A 4 -5.30 -19.74 6.51
N THR A 5 -6.42 -19.26 7.03
CA THR A 5 -7.59 -20.08 7.32
C THR A 5 -8.36 -20.35 6.03
N ALA A 6 -8.58 -21.63 5.72
CA ALA A 6 -9.38 -22.02 4.56
C ALA A 6 -10.88 -21.76 4.80
N LEU A 7 -11.62 -21.49 3.73
CA LEU A 7 -13.08 -21.54 3.71
C LEU A 7 -13.52 -22.99 4.02
N ARG A 8 -14.29 -23.15 5.09
CA ARG A 8 -14.94 -24.42 5.45
C ARG A 8 -16.42 -24.13 5.64
N SER A 9 -17.19 -24.34 4.58
CA SER A 9 -18.63 -24.07 4.56
C SER A 9 -19.29 -25.15 3.72
N GLY A 10 -20.34 -25.79 4.23
CA GLY A 10 -20.99 -26.92 3.58
C GLY A 10 -22.40 -27.20 4.08
N PRO A 11 -23.04 -28.30 3.63
CA PRO A 11 -24.43 -28.60 4.01
C PRO A 11 -24.59 -28.97 5.49
N LEU A 12 -23.55 -29.52 6.13
CA LEU A 12 -23.59 -29.83 7.58
C LEU A 12 -23.57 -28.55 8.42
N LEU A 13 -22.73 -27.60 8.06
CA LEU A 13 -22.73 -26.25 8.62
C LEU A 13 -22.04 -25.31 7.63
N GLY A 14 -22.66 -24.17 7.38
CA GLY A 14 -22.11 -23.18 6.48
C GLY A 14 -22.37 -21.76 6.96
N ILE A 15 -21.61 -20.83 6.39
CA ILE A 15 -21.72 -19.40 6.62
C ILE A 15 -21.92 -18.74 5.26
N SER A 16 -22.80 -17.75 5.21
CA SER A 16 -22.96 -16.85 4.07
C SER A 16 -22.93 -15.42 4.58
N LEU A 17 -22.06 -14.60 4.00
CA LEU A 17 -22.00 -13.15 4.25
C LEU A 17 -22.72 -12.41 3.12
N ASP A 18 -23.22 -11.22 3.42
CA ASP A 18 -23.88 -10.38 2.40
C ASP A 18 -22.86 -9.64 1.52
N LYS A 19 -21.64 -9.43 2.04
CA LYS A 19 -20.47 -8.86 1.33
C LYS A 19 -19.22 -9.68 1.59
N ASP A 20 -18.24 -9.56 0.71
CA ASP A 20 -16.93 -10.22 0.79
C ASP A 20 -15.80 -9.31 1.32
N ALA A 21 -15.98 -7.99 1.26
CA ALA A 21 -15.06 -6.98 1.78
C ALA A 21 -15.76 -5.96 2.69
N TYR A 22 -15.04 -5.51 3.71
CA TYR A 22 -15.50 -4.58 4.74
C TYR A 22 -14.40 -3.56 5.06
N ILE A 23 -14.78 -2.35 5.47
CA ILE A 23 -13.86 -1.40 6.10
C ILE A 23 -13.99 -1.45 7.63
N PRO A 24 -12.97 -1.04 8.39
CA PRO A 24 -13.09 -0.86 9.84
C PRO A 24 -14.32 -0.01 10.21
N GLY A 25 -15.10 -0.47 11.19
CA GLY A 25 -16.36 0.16 11.60
C GLY A 25 -17.62 -0.43 10.97
N ASP A 26 -17.51 -1.11 9.82
CA ASP A 26 -18.66 -1.72 9.15
C ASP A 26 -19.38 -2.75 10.05
N ILE A 27 -20.70 -2.85 9.88
CA ILE A 27 -21.50 -3.95 10.43
C ILE A 27 -21.49 -5.10 9.43
N ILE A 28 -20.95 -6.24 9.85
CA ILE A 28 -20.98 -7.47 9.07
C ILE A 28 -22.29 -8.19 9.32
N THR A 29 -23.03 -8.43 8.24
CA THR A 29 -24.31 -9.13 8.23
C THR A 29 -24.21 -10.43 7.42
N GLY A 30 -24.98 -11.43 7.84
CA GLY A 30 -25.01 -12.71 7.18
C GLY A 30 -25.85 -13.72 7.95
N HIS A 31 -25.68 -15.00 7.62
CA HIS A 31 -26.34 -16.09 8.32
C HIS A 31 -25.48 -17.35 8.39
N VAL A 32 -25.62 -18.08 9.48
CA VAL A 32 -25.20 -19.48 9.58
C VAL A 32 -26.32 -20.33 9.01
N PHE A 33 -26.00 -21.36 8.25
CA PHE A 33 -26.99 -22.29 7.72
C PHE A 33 -26.62 -23.75 7.94
N ARG A 34 -27.65 -24.58 8.02
CA ARG A 34 -27.55 -26.04 7.97
C ARG A 34 -28.56 -26.57 6.97
N GLN A 35 -28.14 -27.54 6.18
CA GLN A 35 -28.91 -28.22 5.14
C GLN A 35 -28.75 -29.73 5.30
N PHE A 36 -29.06 -30.22 6.50
CA PHE A 36 -28.99 -31.63 6.84
C PHE A 36 -30.11 -31.97 7.80
N GLN A 37 -30.75 -33.12 7.62
CA GLN A 37 -31.86 -33.54 8.48
C GLN A 37 -31.37 -33.62 9.93
N THR A 38 -32.07 -32.99 10.85
CA THR A 38 -31.64 -32.94 12.25
C THR A 38 -32.82 -32.74 13.18
N ILE A 39 -32.86 -33.53 14.24
CA ILE A 39 -33.78 -33.36 15.36
C ILE A 39 -32.90 -33.26 16.59
N SER A 40 -32.98 -32.14 17.29
CA SER A 40 -32.21 -31.94 18.51
C SER A 40 -33.03 -31.14 19.52
N PRO A 41 -33.24 -31.66 20.75
CA PRO A 41 -34.00 -30.96 21.78
C PRO A 41 -33.23 -29.78 22.37
N ASP A 42 -31.90 -29.80 22.27
CA ASP A 42 -31.02 -28.73 22.74
C ASP A 42 -29.93 -28.48 21.71
N THR A 43 -29.92 -27.27 21.17
CA THR A 43 -28.95 -26.80 20.19
C THR A 43 -28.53 -25.38 20.51
N ALA A 44 -27.23 -25.14 20.47
CA ALA A 44 -26.65 -23.80 20.56
C ALA A 44 -25.87 -23.50 19.27
N VAL A 45 -26.18 -22.37 18.64
CA VAL A 45 -25.40 -21.85 17.50
C VAL A 45 -24.70 -20.59 17.95
N SER A 46 -23.40 -20.54 17.71
CA SER A 46 -22.55 -19.40 18.03
C SER A 46 -21.71 -19.00 16.82
N ILE A 47 -21.35 -17.72 16.78
CA ILE A 47 -20.35 -17.18 15.88
C ILE A 47 -19.22 -16.56 16.67
N CYS A 48 -18.07 -16.46 16.03
CA CYS A 48 -16.93 -15.71 16.51
C CYS A 48 -16.26 -15.05 15.32
N MET A 49 -16.22 -13.71 15.31
CA MET A 49 -15.34 -12.97 14.41
C MET A 49 -13.97 -12.81 15.08
N PHE A 50 -12.90 -13.11 14.36
CA PHE A 50 -11.56 -12.80 14.81
C PHE A 50 -10.69 -12.29 13.66
N GLY A 51 -9.75 -11.41 14.01
CA GLY A 51 -8.68 -10.95 13.14
C GLY A 51 -7.35 -11.36 13.74
N ARG A 52 -6.39 -11.77 12.91
CA ARG A 52 -5.06 -12.14 13.39
C ARG A 52 -3.99 -11.85 12.36
N GLY A 53 -2.78 -11.59 12.81
CA GLY A 53 -1.60 -11.59 11.96
C GLY A 53 -0.67 -12.75 12.26
N ARG A 54 -0.13 -13.36 11.21
CA ARG A 54 0.77 -14.51 11.26
C ARG A 54 2.00 -14.24 10.40
N THR A 55 3.18 -14.43 10.96
CA THR A 55 4.44 -14.29 10.23
C THR A 55 5.30 -15.54 10.37
N ILE A 56 6.03 -15.84 9.31
CA ILE A 56 7.08 -16.84 9.24
C ILE A 56 8.23 -16.21 8.42
N GLY A 57 9.41 -16.07 9.00
CA GLY A 57 10.60 -15.55 8.30
C GLY A 57 11.78 -16.49 8.49
N VAL A 58 12.54 -16.74 7.43
CA VAL A 58 13.73 -17.60 7.47
C VAL A 58 14.98 -16.73 7.30
N ILE A 59 15.93 -16.84 8.22
CA ILE A 59 17.18 -16.06 8.22
C ILE A 59 18.40 -16.98 8.14
N GLY A 60 19.33 -16.64 7.24
CA GLY A 60 20.65 -17.27 7.12
C GLY A 60 20.64 -18.67 6.48
N ASN A 61 21.85 -19.18 6.19
CA ASN A 61 22.04 -20.49 5.56
C ASN A 61 21.58 -21.66 6.44
N ASN A 62 21.50 -21.48 7.76
CA ASN A 62 21.04 -22.48 8.71
C ASN A 62 19.51 -22.57 8.81
N SER A 63 18.76 -21.81 8.00
CA SER A 63 17.30 -21.84 7.93
C SER A 63 16.61 -21.60 9.29
N GLN A 64 17.11 -20.66 10.10
CA GLN A 64 16.44 -20.31 11.36
C GLN A 64 15.09 -19.67 11.06
N GLU A 65 14.03 -20.28 11.58
CA GLU A 65 12.65 -19.85 11.36
C GLU A 65 12.14 -19.01 12.53
N TYR A 66 11.64 -17.82 12.23
CA TYR A 66 11.00 -16.90 13.16
C TYR A 66 9.51 -16.88 12.91
N ARG A 67 8.72 -17.10 13.96
CA ARG A 67 7.25 -17.12 13.89
C ARG A 67 6.67 -16.02 14.76
N GLY A 68 5.66 -15.33 14.24
CA GLY A 68 4.86 -14.37 14.99
C GLY A 68 3.38 -14.67 14.85
N LEU A 69 2.64 -14.52 15.95
CA LEU A 69 1.19 -14.61 15.99
C LEU A 69 0.68 -13.55 16.96
N PHE A 70 -0.35 -12.81 16.56
CA PHE A 70 -1.04 -11.86 17.42
C PHE A 70 -2.48 -11.73 16.97
N ASP A 71 -3.36 -11.54 17.94
CA ASP A 71 -4.78 -11.35 17.71
C ASP A 71 -5.09 -9.85 17.60
N LEU A 72 -5.88 -9.50 16.60
CA LEU A 72 -6.31 -8.13 16.33
C LEU A 72 -7.65 -7.83 16.99
N CYS A 73 -8.57 -8.80 16.93
CA CYS A 73 -9.89 -8.70 17.52
C CYS A 73 -10.49 -10.09 17.75
N TYR A 74 -11.43 -10.16 18.70
CA TYR A 74 -12.18 -11.38 19.03
C TYR A 74 -13.58 -11.00 19.52
N ARG A 75 -14.62 -11.48 18.83
CA ARG A 75 -16.04 -11.13 19.09
C ARG A 75 -16.92 -12.39 19.07
N PRO A 76 -17.05 -13.11 20.19
CA PRO A 76 -17.92 -14.26 20.31
C PRO A 76 -19.38 -13.81 20.53
N LYS A 77 -20.34 -14.55 19.96
CA LYS A 77 -21.78 -14.29 20.13
C LYS A 77 -22.59 -15.57 19.94
N ILE A 78 -23.48 -15.87 20.88
CA ILE A 78 -24.52 -16.89 20.68
C ILE A 78 -25.64 -16.25 19.84
N ILE A 79 -26.02 -16.91 18.74
CA ILE A 79 -27.03 -16.41 17.81
C ILE A 79 -28.32 -17.22 17.85
N PHE A 80 -28.29 -18.40 18.47
CA PHE A 80 -29.45 -19.24 18.70
C PHE A 80 -29.21 -20.19 19.87
N GLN A 81 -30.24 -20.42 20.67
CA GLN A 81 -30.29 -21.47 21.69
C GLN A 81 -31.71 -22.03 21.78
N GLY A 82 -31.85 -23.35 21.68
CA GLY A 82 -33.14 -24.02 21.78
C GLY A 82 -33.26 -25.27 20.93
N PRO A 83 -34.46 -25.88 20.86
CA PRO A 83 -34.69 -27.07 20.06
C PRO A 83 -34.70 -26.75 18.56
N ILE A 84 -34.27 -27.72 17.75
CA ILE A 84 -34.39 -27.62 16.29
C ILE A 84 -34.99 -28.88 15.66
N HIS A 85 -35.72 -28.66 14.57
CA HIS A 85 -36.22 -29.70 13.69
C HIS A 85 -36.00 -29.27 12.24
N ILE A 86 -35.13 -30.00 11.53
CA ILE A 86 -34.85 -29.84 10.11
C ILE A 86 -35.31 -31.13 9.43
N GLU A 87 -36.46 -31.07 8.78
CA GLU A 87 -37.17 -32.23 8.22
C GLU A 87 -36.51 -32.81 6.97
N SER A 88 -35.88 -31.97 6.15
CA SER A 88 -35.33 -32.38 4.85
C SER A 88 -34.06 -31.61 4.51
N SER A 89 -33.11 -32.30 3.88
CA SER A 89 -31.92 -31.70 3.27
C SER A 89 -32.22 -30.81 2.06
N LYS A 90 -33.50 -30.65 1.66
CA LYS A 90 -33.90 -29.73 0.58
C LYS A 90 -33.98 -28.27 1.02
N HIS A 91 -34.18 -28.00 2.32
CA HIS A 91 -34.32 -26.64 2.85
C HIS A 91 -33.14 -26.27 3.75
N LYS A 92 -32.66 -25.03 3.60
CA LYS A 92 -31.64 -24.46 4.47
C LYS A 92 -32.32 -23.85 5.68
N HIS A 93 -32.07 -24.40 6.87
CA HIS A 93 -32.36 -23.69 8.10
C HIS A 93 -31.28 -22.62 8.30
N LYS A 94 -31.68 -21.40 8.67
CA LYS A 94 -30.80 -20.23 8.70
C LYS A 94 -30.92 -19.48 10.02
N TRP A 95 -29.79 -19.11 10.59
CA TRP A 95 -29.69 -18.25 11.77
C TRP A 95 -28.97 -16.96 11.37
N PRO A 96 -29.69 -15.82 11.28
CA PRO A 96 -29.06 -14.55 10.93
C PRO A 96 -28.14 -14.06 12.05
N PHE A 97 -27.13 -13.29 11.68
CA PHE A 97 -26.26 -12.64 12.66
C PHE A 97 -25.82 -11.26 12.20
N THR A 98 -25.40 -10.48 13.19
CA THR A 98 -24.73 -9.19 13.03
C THR A 98 -23.52 -9.13 13.96
N VAL A 99 -22.40 -8.64 13.45
CA VAL A 99 -21.17 -8.39 14.20
C VAL A 99 -20.47 -7.13 13.69
N GLN A 100 -20.03 -6.26 14.59
CA GLN A 100 -19.34 -5.03 14.23
C GLN A 100 -17.84 -5.28 14.07
N LEU A 101 -17.28 -4.88 12.94
CA LEU A 101 -15.83 -4.83 12.74
C LEU A 101 -15.26 -3.62 13.50
N PRO A 102 -14.32 -3.80 14.44
CA PRO A 102 -13.75 -2.67 15.17
C PRO A 102 -13.08 -1.64 14.26
N ASN A 103 -13.07 -0.38 14.70
CA ASN A 103 -12.24 0.66 14.07
C ASN A 103 -10.76 0.51 14.44
N TYR A 104 -10.49 -0.03 15.62
CA TYR A 104 -9.20 -0.08 16.29
C TYR A 104 -8.84 -1.52 16.69
N VAL A 105 -7.55 -1.81 16.76
CA VAL A 105 -7.04 -3.07 17.32
C VAL A 105 -7.35 -3.11 18.82
N ASN A 106 -7.54 -4.30 19.40
CA ASN A 106 -7.85 -4.46 20.81
C ASN A 106 -6.87 -3.72 21.74
N ASP A 107 -7.38 -2.95 22.71
CA ASP A 107 -6.59 -2.13 23.66
C ASP A 107 -5.70 -2.95 24.62
N SER A 108 -5.87 -4.27 24.68
CA SER A 108 -5.19 -5.14 25.65
C SER A 108 -3.78 -5.58 25.24
N THR A 109 -3.27 -5.17 24.08
CA THR A 109 -1.92 -5.53 23.61
C THR A 109 -0.90 -4.40 23.85
N PRO A 110 0.07 -4.56 24.78
CA PRO A 110 0.94 -3.50 25.30
C PRO A 110 2.09 -3.02 24.37
N LEU A 111 2.00 -3.21 23.05
CA LEU A 111 3.14 -3.03 22.13
C LEU A 111 2.93 -1.93 21.06
N ALA A 112 2.83 -0.66 21.46
CA ALA A 112 2.91 0.52 20.56
C ALA A 112 1.72 0.67 19.53
N PRO A 113 1.55 1.86 18.91
CA PRO A 113 0.23 2.36 18.54
C PRO A 113 -0.21 1.81 17.17
N VAL A 114 -1.05 0.79 17.18
CA VAL A 114 -1.90 0.50 16.03
C VAL A 114 -3.19 1.28 16.21
N ASN A 115 -3.24 2.49 15.67
CA ASN A 115 -4.40 3.37 15.80
C ASN A 115 -5.58 2.93 14.93
N HIS A 116 -5.49 1.90 14.08
CA HIS A 116 -6.62 1.43 13.26
C HIS A 116 -6.47 -0.04 12.87
N MET A 117 -7.57 -0.73 12.61
CA MET A 117 -7.53 -2.09 12.07
C MET A 117 -6.76 -2.15 10.73
N PRO A 118 -5.76 -3.05 10.59
CA PRO A 118 -4.97 -3.15 9.37
C PRO A 118 -5.75 -3.80 8.22
N PRO A 119 -5.34 -3.58 6.96
CA PRO A 119 -5.95 -4.27 5.83
C PRO A 119 -5.66 -5.76 5.88
N SER A 120 -6.50 -6.56 5.25
CA SER A 120 -6.15 -7.92 4.86
C SER A 120 -4.89 -7.89 4.00
N TYR A 121 -3.92 -8.74 4.33
CA TYR A 121 -2.63 -8.75 3.67
C TYR A 121 -2.12 -10.18 3.54
N MET A 122 -1.45 -10.49 2.43
CA MET A 122 -0.80 -11.77 2.23
C MET A 122 0.47 -11.60 1.39
N LEU A 123 1.58 -12.07 1.94
CA LEU A 123 2.82 -12.30 1.23
C LEU A 123 3.26 -13.74 1.51
N ARG A 124 3.71 -14.44 0.47
CA ARG A 124 4.25 -15.80 0.57
C ARG A 124 5.34 -16.03 -0.46
N THR A 125 6.59 -16.01 -0.02
CA THR A 125 7.76 -16.35 -0.82
C THR A 125 8.36 -17.67 -0.34
N LYS A 126 9.54 -18.03 -0.84
CA LYS A 126 10.27 -19.22 -0.38
C LYS A 126 10.73 -19.09 1.07
N ASN A 127 11.09 -17.87 1.49
CA ASN A 127 11.75 -17.60 2.76
C ASN A 127 10.86 -16.81 3.73
N MET A 128 9.73 -16.30 3.26
CA MET A 128 8.84 -15.45 4.05
C MET A 128 7.38 -15.80 3.82
N ALA A 129 6.59 -15.76 4.88
CA ALA A 129 5.15 -15.76 4.78
C ALA A 129 4.57 -14.79 5.82
N ALA A 130 3.79 -13.81 5.40
CA ALA A 130 3.17 -12.81 6.26
C ALA A 130 1.69 -12.69 5.87
N VAL A 131 0.78 -12.89 6.81
CA VAL A 131 -0.67 -12.85 6.58
C VAL A 131 -1.34 -12.02 7.66
N ILE A 132 -2.27 -11.17 7.25
CA ILE A 132 -3.27 -10.51 8.10
C ILE A 132 -4.62 -11.00 7.58
N GLU A 133 -5.33 -11.75 8.40
CA GLU A 133 -6.58 -12.39 8.00
C GLU A 133 -7.71 -12.10 8.99
N TYR A 134 -8.93 -12.12 8.45
CA TYR A 134 -10.15 -11.95 9.21
C TYR A 134 -11.11 -13.08 8.86
N VAL A 135 -11.71 -13.67 9.89
CA VAL A 135 -12.48 -14.90 9.76
C VAL A 135 -13.69 -14.82 10.66
N ILE A 136 -14.84 -15.24 10.13
CA ILE A 136 -16.00 -15.62 10.93
C ILE A 136 -15.98 -17.13 11.09
N LYS A 137 -15.98 -17.60 12.32
CA LYS A 137 -16.15 -19.01 12.69
C LYS A 137 -17.54 -19.22 13.27
N ALA A 138 -18.27 -20.20 12.78
CA ALA A 138 -19.52 -20.65 13.37
C ALA A 138 -19.29 -22.00 14.05
N LYS A 139 -19.93 -22.18 15.20
CA LYS A 139 -19.97 -23.46 15.93
C LYS A 139 -21.41 -23.78 16.25
N ILE A 140 -21.83 -24.99 15.93
CA ILE A 140 -23.10 -25.56 16.38
C ILE A 140 -22.81 -26.72 17.33
N THR A 141 -23.46 -26.69 18.49
CA THR A 141 -23.46 -27.78 19.47
C THR A 141 -24.89 -28.32 19.54
N MET A 142 -25.07 -29.62 19.46
CA MET A 142 -26.38 -30.27 19.35
C MET A 142 -26.41 -31.55 20.16
N THR A 143 -27.56 -31.89 20.74
CA THR A 143 -27.79 -33.24 21.27
C THR A 143 -28.51 -34.10 20.25
N VAL A 144 -27.89 -35.17 19.75
CA VAL A 144 -28.47 -36.10 18.77
C VAL A 144 -28.40 -37.51 19.37
N GLN A 145 -29.55 -38.17 19.51
CA GLN A 145 -29.66 -39.51 20.10
C GLN A 145 -28.98 -39.65 21.48
N GLY A 146 -29.00 -38.58 22.30
CA GLY A 146 -28.39 -38.56 23.63
C GLY A 146 -26.88 -38.27 23.64
N HIS A 147 -26.25 -38.05 22.48
CA HIS A 147 -24.85 -37.66 22.35
C HIS A 147 -24.71 -36.20 21.92
N GLU A 148 -23.67 -35.53 22.43
CA GLU A 148 -23.31 -34.18 21.98
C GLU A 148 -22.54 -34.27 20.66
N GLU A 149 -23.03 -33.56 19.64
CA GLU A 149 -22.37 -33.37 18.34
C GLU A 149 -21.93 -31.90 18.22
N VAL A 150 -20.69 -31.69 17.77
CA VAL A 150 -20.12 -30.35 17.55
C VAL A 150 -19.62 -30.24 16.11
N LEU A 151 -20.11 -29.23 15.40
CA LEU A 151 -19.67 -28.92 14.03
C LEU A 151 -19.21 -27.47 13.93
N GLU A 152 -18.27 -27.22 13.02
CA GLU A 152 -17.67 -25.91 12.82
C GLU A 152 -17.63 -25.53 11.33
N ALA A 153 -17.78 -24.24 11.06
CA ALA A 153 -17.61 -23.63 9.76
C ALA A 153 -16.73 -22.39 9.88
N THR A 154 -15.94 -22.09 8.85
CA THR A 154 -15.07 -20.91 8.79
C THR A 154 -15.26 -20.18 7.48
N PHE A 155 -15.38 -18.86 7.54
CA PHE A 155 -15.53 -17.99 6.37
C PHE A 155 -14.54 -16.84 6.46
N PRO A 156 -13.45 -16.85 5.67
CA PRO A 156 -12.55 -15.72 5.58
C PRO A 156 -13.20 -14.57 4.79
N PHE A 157 -12.95 -13.33 5.20
CA PHE A 157 -13.42 -12.13 4.50
C PHE A 157 -12.28 -11.10 4.40
N LYS A 158 -12.41 -10.15 3.48
CA LYS A 158 -11.42 -9.10 3.27
C LYS A 158 -11.73 -7.88 4.14
N VAL A 159 -10.71 -7.34 4.80
CA VAL A 159 -10.75 -5.98 5.34
C VAL A 159 -9.94 -5.09 4.42
N ILE A 160 -10.56 -4.05 3.90
CA ILE A 160 -9.92 -2.99 3.13
C ILE A 160 -9.85 -1.73 3.98
N CYS A 161 -8.89 -0.86 3.72
CA CYS A 161 -8.81 0.41 4.42
C CYS A 161 -9.09 1.54 3.43
N ALA A 162 -10.02 2.41 3.78
CA ALA A 162 -10.27 3.66 3.08
C ALA A 162 -10.19 4.83 4.09
N THR A 163 -10.07 6.05 3.58
CA THR A 163 -10.13 7.29 4.38
C THR A 163 -11.34 8.12 3.95
N PRO A 164 -12.09 8.74 4.87
CA PRO A 164 -13.16 9.67 4.51
C PRO A 164 -12.61 10.99 3.92
N GLU A 165 -11.29 11.21 3.98
CA GLU A 165 -10.64 12.40 3.46
C GLU A 165 -10.70 12.48 1.94
N SER A 166 -10.80 13.70 1.42
CA SER A 166 -10.73 13.95 -0.02
C SER A 166 -9.40 13.48 -0.61
N PRO A 167 -9.38 13.08 -1.90
CA PRO A 167 -8.15 12.65 -2.54
C PRO A 167 -7.04 13.70 -2.46
N VAL A 168 -5.81 13.25 -2.21
CA VAL A 168 -4.66 14.15 -2.11
C VAL A 168 -4.38 14.82 -3.44
N ALA A 169 -4.06 16.12 -3.40
CA ALA A 169 -3.61 16.89 -4.54
C ALA A 169 -2.09 17.10 -4.55
N ASP A 170 -1.45 17.08 -3.37
CA ASP A 170 -0.01 17.24 -3.22
C ASP A 170 0.70 15.87 -3.17
N PHE A 171 1.45 15.57 -4.23
CA PHE A 171 2.25 14.34 -4.36
C PHE A 171 3.66 14.47 -3.75
N GLN A 172 3.99 15.64 -3.17
CA GLN A 172 5.29 15.96 -2.59
C GLN A 172 6.45 15.64 -3.53
N LEU A 173 6.46 16.25 -4.71
CA LEU A 173 7.43 15.96 -5.75
C LEU A 173 8.88 16.17 -5.26
N LYS A 174 9.74 15.18 -5.52
CA LYS A 174 11.18 15.27 -5.29
C LYS A 174 11.92 15.35 -6.62
N ARG A 175 12.72 16.40 -6.79
CA ARG A 175 13.56 16.64 -7.95
C ARG A 175 14.92 15.95 -7.81
N TYR A 176 15.35 15.28 -8.87
CA TYR A 176 16.67 14.68 -9.05
C TYR A 176 17.40 15.40 -10.19
N TYR A 177 18.72 15.58 -10.03
CA TYR A 177 19.56 16.37 -10.93
C TYR A 177 20.66 15.49 -11.55
N TYR A 178 20.87 15.64 -12.86
CA TYR A 178 21.87 14.91 -13.62
C TYR A 178 22.52 15.83 -14.66
N GLN A 179 23.74 16.27 -14.42
CA GLN A 179 24.56 16.92 -15.44
C GLN A 179 24.97 15.88 -16.52
N ARG A 180 24.83 16.24 -17.79
CA ARG A 180 25.10 15.38 -18.94
C ARG A 180 25.77 16.16 -20.06
N ALA A 181 26.46 15.43 -20.91
CA ALA A 181 26.99 15.95 -22.16
C ALA A 181 26.84 14.92 -23.27
N VAL A 182 26.62 15.41 -24.48
CA VAL A 182 26.58 14.61 -25.71
C VAL A 182 27.56 15.23 -26.69
N SER A 183 28.43 14.41 -27.29
CA SER A 183 29.38 14.86 -28.31
C SER A 183 29.07 14.19 -29.64
N SER A 184 28.79 14.97 -30.67
CA SER A 184 28.52 14.47 -32.01
C SER A 184 28.59 15.58 -33.05
N HIS A 185 29.20 15.30 -34.20
CA HIS A 185 29.15 16.21 -35.36
C HIS A 185 27.72 16.49 -35.85
N ARG A 186 26.74 15.62 -35.56
CA ARG A 186 25.34 15.82 -35.93
C ARG A 186 24.64 16.94 -35.17
N LEU A 187 25.28 17.45 -34.12
CA LEU A 187 24.79 18.61 -33.36
C LEU A 187 24.88 19.91 -34.17
N VAL A 188 25.74 19.94 -35.20
CA VAL A 188 25.91 21.12 -36.07
C VAL A 188 24.71 21.22 -37.03
N PRO A 189 24.07 22.41 -37.15
CA PRO A 189 22.96 22.60 -38.10
C PRO A 189 23.33 22.17 -39.52
N GLY A 190 22.47 21.37 -40.15
CA GLY A 190 22.69 20.84 -41.51
C GLY A 190 23.49 19.52 -41.58
N MET A 191 23.97 18.99 -40.44
CA MET A 191 24.62 17.68 -40.36
C MET A 191 23.76 16.58 -39.70
N GLN A 192 22.47 16.84 -39.44
CA GLN A 192 21.59 15.92 -38.72
C GLN A 192 21.40 14.56 -39.43
N ASP A 193 21.29 14.54 -40.76
CA ASP A 193 21.04 13.32 -41.56
C ASP A 193 22.30 12.59 -42.04
N THR A 194 23.48 13.05 -41.63
CA THR A 194 24.75 12.47 -42.09
C THR A 194 24.90 11.04 -41.56
N LYS A 195 24.72 10.03 -42.42
CA LYS A 195 25.02 8.62 -42.12
C LYS A 195 26.54 8.44 -42.06
N VAL A 196 27.10 8.57 -40.85
CA VAL A 196 28.52 8.31 -40.62
C VAL A 196 28.77 6.81 -40.75
N SER A 197 29.45 6.40 -41.81
CA SER A 197 29.86 5.01 -42.02
C SER A 197 30.86 4.61 -40.92
N TRP A 198 30.92 3.32 -40.56
CA TRP A 198 31.98 2.82 -39.67
C TRP A 198 33.40 3.19 -40.15
N LYS A 199 33.58 3.33 -41.47
CA LYS A 199 34.84 3.78 -42.08
C LYS A 199 35.13 5.26 -41.81
N ASP A 200 34.09 6.08 -41.64
CA ASP A 200 34.22 7.50 -41.33
C ASP A 200 34.52 7.72 -39.84
N LYS A 201 33.97 6.89 -38.93
CA LYS A 201 34.35 6.91 -37.50
C LYS A 201 35.84 6.63 -37.29
N ILE A 202 36.43 5.69 -38.04
CA ILE A 202 37.86 5.34 -37.96
C ILE A 202 38.75 6.42 -38.61
N ARG A 203 38.27 7.10 -39.67
CA ARG A 203 38.96 8.24 -40.26
C ARG A 203 38.88 9.50 -39.39
N GLN A 204 37.77 9.71 -38.70
CA GLN A 204 37.58 10.81 -37.75
C GLN A 204 38.48 10.69 -36.51
N SER A 205 38.78 9.47 -36.03
CA SER A 205 39.75 9.28 -34.94
C SER A 205 41.21 9.60 -35.32
N LEU A 206 41.51 9.83 -36.61
CA LEU A 206 42.84 10.16 -37.12
C LEU A 206 43.00 11.64 -37.50
N HIS A 207 41.90 12.40 -37.60
CA HIS A 207 41.94 13.84 -37.87
C HIS A 207 41.41 14.60 -36.65
N SER A 208 42.28 15.39 -36.03
CA SER A 208 42.02 16.24 -34.86
C SER A 208 40.96 17.33 -35.12
N SER A 209 39.69 16.95 -35.19
CA SER A 209 38.54 17.83 -35.01
C SER A 209 37.72 17.25 -33.87
N LYS A 210 37.80 17.86 -32.68
CA LYS A 210 36.94 17.45 -31.56
C LYS A 210 35.49 17.66 -31.98
N ASP A 211 34.71 16.58 -31.94
CA ASP A 211 33.25 16.67 -32.04
C ASP A 211 32.72 17.74 -31.08
N PRO A 212 31.80 18.61 -31.53
CA PRO A 212 31.21 19.59 -30.64
C PRO A 212 30.46 18.85 -29.52
N ALA A 213 30.60 19.36 -28.30
CA ALA A 213 29.94 18.85 -27.10
C ALA A 213 28.81 19.79 -26.68
N LEU A 214 27.61 19.23 -26.55
CA LEU A 214 26.43 19.86 -25.97
C LEU A 214 26.31 19.44 -24.51
N THR A 215 26.33 20.40 -23.60
CA THR A 215 26.22 20.16 -22.16
C THR A 215 24.85 20.63 -21.66
N PHE A 216 24.23 19.85 -20.78
CA PHE A 216 22.89 20.14 -20.29
C PHE A 216 22.60 19.42 -18.97
N ASP A 217 21.56 19.91 -18.30
CA ASP A 217 21.05 19.37 -17.05
C ASP A 217 19.73 18.66 -17.30
N LEU A 218 19.65 17.40 -16.87
CA LEU A 218 18.41 16.64 -16.83
C LEU A 218 17.85 16.66 -15.41
N PHE A 219 16.64 17.18 -15.27
CA PHE A 219 15.85 17.12 -14.06
C PHE A 219 14.76 16.06 -14.20
N VAL A 220 14.64 15.22 -13.16
CA VAL A 220 13.58 14.22 -13.05
C VAL A 220 12.84 14.44 -11.75
N GLU A 221 11.55 14.77 -11.79
CA GLU A 221 10.74 14.87 -10.58
C GLU A 221 9.77 13.70 -10.44
N VAL A 222 9.73 13.15 -9.23
CA VAL A 222 8.97 11.95 -8.91
C VAL A 222 8.20 12.14 -7.61
N PRO A 223 7.04 11.48 -7.44
CA PRO A 223 6.22 11.63 -6.25
C PRO A 223 6.90 11.00 -5.03
N LYS A 224 6.68 11.60 -3.85
CA LYS A 224 6.98 11.00 -2.55
C LYS A 224 5.74 10.46 -1.87
N VAL A 225 4.57 10.98 -2.24
CA VAL A 225 3.27 10.54 -1.74
C VAL A 225 2.38 10.22 -2.93
N VAL A 226 1.70 9.09 -2.87
CA VAL A 226 0.66 8.69 -3.83
C VAL A 226 -0.49 8.08 -3.07
N GLN A 227 -1.70 8.18 -3.62
CA GLN A 227 -2.88 7.57 -3.02
C GLN A 227 -3.46 6.55 -3.99
N LEU A 228 -3.82 5.38 -3.46
CA LEU A 228 -4.51 4.36 -4.25
C LEU A 228 -5.83 4.91 -4.79
N ASP A 229 -6.14 4.61 -6.05
CA ASP A 229 -7.40 4.99 -6.71
C ASP A 229 -7.64 6.51 -6.78
N ASN A 230 -6.58 7.33 -6.64
CA ASN A 230 -6.70 8.78 -6.78
C ASN A 230 -7.18 9.14 -8.20
N PRO A 231 -8.17 10.05 -8.34
CA PRO A 231 -8.68 10.50 -9.63
C PRO A 231 -7.68 11.38 -10.40
N THR A 232 -6.69 11.97 -9.74
CA THR A 232 -5.62 12.75 -10.37
C THR A 232 -4.46 11.82 -10.79
N PRO A 233 -3.95 11.92 -12.04
CA PRO A 233 -2.78 11.16 -12.47
C PRO A 233 -1.56 11.42 -11.58
N ILE A 234 -0.73 10.41 -11.40
CA ILE A 234 0.52 10.52 -10.65
C ILE A 234 1.53 11.30 -11.52
N PRO A 235 2.05 12.44 -11.05
CA PRO A 235 2.99 13.24 -11.82
C PRO A 235 4.35 12.53 -11.97
N PHE A 236 4.94 12.59 -13.15
CA PHE A 236 6.32 12.17 -13.41
C PHE A 236 6.91 13.13 -14.43
N THR A 237 7.69 14.11 -13.97
CA THR A 237 8.09 15.24 -14.80
C THR A 237 9.54 15.14 -15.26
N LEU A 238 9.79 15.55 -16.50
CA LEU A 238 11.13 15.68 -17.08
C LEU A 238 11.36 17.09 -17.57
N LEU A 239 12.55 17.62 -17.29
CA LEU A 239 13.03 18.88 -17.86
C LEU A 239 14.47 18.69 -18.30
N VAL A 240 14.79 19.18 -19.49
CA VAL A 240 16.16 19.26 -19.98
C VAL A 240 16.50 20.73 -20.19
N SER A 241 17.48 21.23 -19.42
CA SER A 241 17.94 22.61 -19.49
C SER A 241 19.33 22.66 -20.12
N PRO A 242 19.56 23.44 -21.19
CA PRO A 242 20.89 23.60 -21.73
C PRO A 242 21.84 24.29 -20.75
N ASN A 243 23.11 23.87 -20.76
CA ASN A 243 24.21 24.60 -20.12
C ASN A 243 25.09 25.20 -21.23
N TRP A 244 24.78 26.44 -21.61
CA TRP A 244 25.44 27.11 -22.72
C TRP A 244 26.88 27.53 -22.44
N GLU A 245 27.25 27.69 -21.16
CA GLU A 245 28.62 28.06 -20.76
C GLU A 245 29.60 26.91 -21.01
N GLU A 246 29.17 25.69 -20.75
CA GLU A 246 29.98 24.47 -20.95
C GLU A 246 29.75 23.82 -22.32
N THR A 247 28.87 24.39 -23.16
CA THR A 247 28.60 23.92 -24.52
C THR A 247 29.61 24.50 -25.50
N SER A 248 30.03 23.68 -26.47
CA SER A 248 30.99 24.09 -27.50
C SER A 248 30.48 25.28 -28.32
N ASP A 249 31.35 26.27 -28.57
CA ASP A 249 31.00 27.54 -29.23
C ASP A 249 30.27 27.38 -30.56
N ALA A 250 30.63 26.35 -31.34
CA ALA A 250 30.03 26.08 -32.66
C ALA A 250 28.55 25.72 -32.62
N ILE A 251 28.03 25.32 -31.45
CA ILE A 251 26.63 24.89 -31.25
C ILE A 251 25.98 25.60 -30.06
N ARG A 252 26.58 26.69 -29.57
CA ARG A 252 26.00 27.51 -28.51
C ARG A 252 24.70 28.14 -29.00
N ASP A 253 23.66 28.09 -28.17
CA ASP A 253 22.30 28.57 -28.48
C ASP A 253 21.62 27.89 -29.67
N VAL A 254 22.10 26.72 -30.09
CA VAL A 254 21.41 25.91 -31.11
C VAL A 254 20.36 25.04 -30.43
N ALA A 255 19.10 25.25 -30.78
CA ALA A 255 18.00 24.40 -30.32
C ALA A 255 18.20 22.95 -30.80
N GLN A 256 18.01 22.00 -29.88
CA GLN A 256 18.16 20.56 -30.15
C GLN A 256 16.85 19.85 -29.87
N ASP A 257 16.57 18.78 -30.61
CA ASP A 257 15.43 17.91 -30.32
C ASP A 257 15.86 16.82 -29.32
N VAL A 258 15.23 16.80 -28.14
CA VAL A 258 15.38 15.71 -27.19
C VAL A 258 14.22 14.75 -27.36
N GLU A 259 14.50 13.51 -27.76
CA GLU A 259 13.50 12.46 -27.88
C GLU A 259 13.52 11.54 -26.64
N LEU A 260 12.34 11.27 -26.10
CA LEU A 260 12.17 10.28 -25.05
C LEU A 260 12.10 8.87 -25.66
N VAL A 261 13.11 8.06 -25.43
CA VAL A 261 13.22 6.70 -25.99
C VAL A 261 12.46 5.69 -25.15
N SER A 262 12.67 5.72 -23.83
CA SER A 262 11.95 4.83 -22.91
C SER A 262 11.91 5.37 -21.49
N VAL A 263 10.83 5.03 -20.78
CA VAL A 263 10.69 5.25 -19.35
C VAL A 263 10.20 3.98 -18.70
N ARG A 264 10.87 3.61 -17.62
CA ARG A 264 10.48 2.52 -16.74
C ARG A 264 10.29 3.07 -15.34
N VAL A 265 9.12 2.83 -14.76
CA VAL A 265 8.81 3.17 -13.38
C VAL A 265 8.21 1.93 -12.72
N SER A 266 8.77 1.57 -11.58
CA SER A 266 8.34 0.43 -10.78
C SER A 266 8.06 0.87 -9.34
N VAL A 267 7.07 0.25 -8.72
CA VAL A 267 6.87 0.31 -7.27
C VAL A 267 7.52 -0.93 -6.67
N VAL A 268 8.47 -0.71 -5.77
CA VAL A 268 9.10 -1.76 -4.96
C VAL A 268 8.39 -1.78 -3.61
N THR A 269 7.64 -2.84 -3.33
CA THR A 269 6.97 -3.07 -2.05
C THR A 269 7.89 -3.92 -1.18
N THR A 270 8.21 -3.44 0.02
CA THR A 270 9.02 -4.18 1.00
C THR A 270 8.16 -4.55 2.19
N THR A 271 8.04 -5.85 2.45
CA THR A 271 7.44 -6.39 3.67
C THR A 271 8.54 -6.76 4.64
N THR A 272 8.52 -6.16 5.81
CA THR A 272 9.46 -6.46 6.87
C THR A 272 8.75 -7.18 8.00
N ILE A 273 9.17 -8.40 8.29
CA ILE A 273 8.82 -9.09 9.54
C ILE A 273 9.69 -8.51 10.65
N ILE A 274 9.06 -8.01 11.70
CA ILE A 274 9.74 -7.53 12.92
C ILE A 274 9.71 -8.69 13.93
N CYS A 275 10.88 -9.26 14.20
CA CYS A 275 11.06 -10.39 15.11
C CYS A 275 11.30 -9.90 16.56
N HIS A 276 11.21 -10.83 17.52
CA HIS A 276 11.63 -10.56 18.90
C HIS A 276 13.11 -10.13 18.94
N ALA A 277 13.44 -9.23 19.87
CA ALA A 277 14.75 -8.55 19.99
C ALA A 277 15.11 -7.56 18.86
N GLY A 278 14.13 -7.11 18.06
CA GLY A 278 14.32 -6.02 17.09
C GLY A 278 14.94 -6.44 15.75
N LEU A 279 15.21 -7.73 15.56
CA LEU A 279 15.66 -8.30 14.30
C LEU A 279 14.59 -8.11 13.21
N GLN A 280 15.01 -7.70 12.01
CA GLN A 280 14.11 -7.41 10.89
C GLN A 280 14.44 -8.29 9.68
N VAL A 281 13.41 -8.91 9.10
CA VAL A 281 13.52 -9.72 7.89
C VAL A 281 12.74 -9.03 6.78
N PRO A 282 13.40 -8.34 5.84
CA PRO A 282 12.73 -7.72 4.71
C PRO A 282 12.61 -8.69 3.53
N GLU A 283 11.51 -8.60 2.79
CA GLU A 283 11.30 -9.24 1.49
C GLU A 283 10.67 -8.20 0.55
N SER A 284 11.21 -8.08 -0.66
CA SER A 284 10.76 -7.07 -1.62
C SER A 284 10.16 -7.69 -2.88
N THR A 285 9.06 -7.12 -3.35
CA THR A 285 8.46 -7.38 -4.67
C THR A 285 8.55 -6.10 -5.51
N GLU A 286 8.86 -6.22 -6.80
CA GLU A 286 8.92 -5.08 -7.74
C GLU A 286 7.83 -5.25 -8.80
N ILE A 287 6.95 -4.25 -8.92
CA ILE A 287 5.88 -4.19 -9.91
C ILE A 287 6.13 -3.03 -10.86
N ASP A 288 6.28 -3.34 -12.15
CA ASP A 288 6.41 -2.34 -13.21
C ASP A 288 5.05 -1.70 -13.50
N LEU A 289 5.00 -0.36 -13.61
CA LEU A 289 3.78 0.39 -13.86
C LEU A 289 3.40 0.46 -15.35
N GLY A 290 4.19 -0.13 -16.25
CA GLY A 290 3.83 -0.29 -17.67
C GLY A 290 4.10 0.93 -18.55
N LEU A 291 4.83 1.94 -18.06
CA LEU A 291 5.06 3.21 -18.78
C LEU A 291 5.71 3.02 -20.15
N SER A 292 6.63 2.07 -20.28
CA SER A 292 7.30 1.80 -21.56
C SER A 292 6.30 1.36 -22.64
N GLN A 293 5.24 0.64 -22.28
CA GLN A 293 4.19 0.26 -23.23
C GLN A 293 3.27 1.45 -23.52
N ALA A 294 2.92 2.22 -22.50
CA ALA A 294 2.09 3.43 -22.61
C ALA A 294 2.69 4.46 -23.59
N ILE A 295 3.98 4.76 -23.44
CA ILE A 295 4.72 5.71 -24.29
C ILE A 295 4.75 5.21 -25.73
N LYS A 296 5.05 3.91 -25.95
CA LYS A 296 5.07 3.31 -27.30
C LYS A 296 3.73 3.44 -28.04
N GLN A 297 2.61 3.34 -27.33
CA GLN A 297 1.28 3.50 -27.91
C GLN A 297 0.96 4.94 -28.29
N ARG A 298 1.54 5.92 -27.59
CA ARG A 298 1.39 7.35 -27.87
C ARG A 298 2.23 7.82 -29.07
N GLY A 299 3.38 7.20 -29.30
CA GLY A 299 4.35 7.61 -30.32
C GLY A 299 5.50 8.44 -29.74
N THR A 300 6.23 9.14 -30.61
CA THR A 300 7.41 9.93 -30.21
C THR A 300 7.03 11.08 -29.28
N ILE A 301 7.66 11.14 -28.11
CA ILE A 301 7.53 12.23 -27.14
C ILE A 301 8.81 13.08 -27.20
N ARG A 302 8.66 14.37 -27.43
CA ARG A 302 9.78 15.33 -27.46
C ARG A 302 9.80 16.15 -26.18
N ILE A 303 10.99 16.33 -25.63
CA ILE A 303 11.23 17.20 -24.48
C ILE A 303 11.75 18.54 -25.01
N PRO A 304 11.13 19.68 -24.65
CA PRO A 304 11.66 20.98 -25.01
C PRO A 304 13.10 21.18 -24.53
N PHE A 305 13.94 21.78 -25.36
CA PHE A 305 15.34 22.08 -25.07
C PHE A 305 15.63 23.55 -25.35
N THR A 306 15.17 24.41 -24.45
CA THR A 306 15.35 25.86 -24.49
C THR A 306 15.59 26.40 -23.08
N ALA A 307 16.13 27.62 -22.97
CA ALA A 307 16.38 28.24 -21.67
C ALA A 307 15.11 28.42 -20.81
N ASP A 308 13.96 28.62 -21.45
CA ASP A 308 12.65 28.85 -20.80
C ASP A 308 11.74 27.61 -20.83
N SER A 309 12.30 26.42 -21.07
CA SER A 309 11.52 25.19 -21.21
C SER A 309 10.75 24.85 -19.95
N GLN A 310 9.45 24.57 -20.12
CA GLN A 310 8.63 24.02 -19.05
C GLN A 310 8.82 22.50 -18.96
N PRO A 311 8.80 21.91 -17.75
CA PRO A 311 8.81 20.47 -17.60
C PRO A 311 7.64 19.81 -18.34
N ILE A 312 7.87 18.63 -18.90
CA ILE A 312 6.79 17.78 -19.42
C ILE A 312 6.36 16.80 -18.32
N ASP A 313 5.06 16.60 -18.14
CA ASP A 313 4.53 15.59 -17.21
C ASP A 313 4.11 14.32 -17.98
N ILE A 314 4.97 13.31 -17.94
CA ILE A 314 4.71 12.02 -18.60
C ILE A 314 3.56 11.30 -17.89
N GLY A 315 3.49 11.45 -16.56
CA GLY A 315 2.44 10.86 -15.75
C GLY A 315 1.06 11.32 -16.15
N GLU A 316 0.88 12.63 -16.36
CA GLU A 316 -0.36 13.20 -16.90
C GLU A 316 -0.62 12.72 -18.34
N MET A 317 0.40 12.78 -19.22
CA MET A 317 0.26 12.43 -20.64
C MET A 317 -0.26 11.01 -20.90
N ILE A 318 0.07 10.08 -20.00
CA ILE A 318 -0.35 8.67 -20.04
C ILE A 318 -1.42 8.34 -19.00
N ASN A 319 -1.91 9.31 -18.23
CA ASN A 319 -2.88 9.08 -17.17
C ASN A 319 -2.41 8.01 -16.15
N LEU A 320 -1.17 8.13 -15.68
CA LEU A 320 -0.50 7.19 -14.78
C LEU A 320 -1.25 7.04 -13.45
N ARG A 321 -1.61 5.81 -13.07
CA ARG A 321 -2.40 5.51 -11.87
C ARG A 321 -1.94 4.23 -11.19
N ILE A 322 -2.22 4.14 -9.89
CA ILE A 322 -2.08 2.92 -9.08
C ILE A 322 -3.39 2.64 -8.33
N GLY A 323 -3.76 1.36 -8.17
CA GLY A 323 -5.02 0.94 -7.56
C GLY A 323 -5.77 -0.06 -8.43
N GLN A 324 -7.10 -0.03 -8.42
CA GLN A 324 -7.98 -0.90 -9.21
C GLN A 324 -7.96 -0.55 -10.70
N LYS A 325 -7.76 0.72 -11.05
CA LYS A 325 -7.76 1.22 -12.44
C LYS A 325 -6.41 1.82 -12.79
N THR A 326 -5.45 0.98 -13.16
CA THR A 326 -4.09 1.40 -13.49
C THR A 326 -3.94 1.82 -14.95
N GLY A 327 -4.92 1.54 -15.81
CA GLY A 327 -4.91 1.85 -17.24
C GLY A 327 -3.95 1.00 -18.08
N TYR A 328 -2.98 0.35 -17.45
CA TYR A 328 -1.94 -0.45 -18.09
C TYR A 328 -1.81 -1.84 -17.44
N PRO A 329 -1.56 -2.89 -18.24
CA PRO A 329 -1.41 -4.23 -17.72
C PRO A 329 -0.19 -4.32 -16.80
N GLN A 330 -0.42 -4.74 -15.56
CA GLN A 330 0.64 -4.98 -14.59
C GLN A 330 0.92 -6.47 -14.49
N HIS A 331 2.19 -6.84 -14.55
CA HIS A 331 2.62 -8.23 -14.39
C HIS A 331 2.80 -8.52 -12.91
N TRP A 332 1.69 -8.94 -12.30
CA TRP A 332 1.65 -9.42 -10.93
C TRP A 332 2.41 -10.72 -10.76
N THR A 333 2.95 -10.92 -9.57
CA THR A 333 3.53 -12.22 -9.19
C THR A 333 2.41 -13.11 -8.66
N SER A 334 2.65 -14.43 -8.56
CA SER A 334 1.69 -15.34 -7.91
C SER A 334 1.49 -15.05 -6.41
N VAL A 335 2.26 -14.12 -5.85
CA VAL A 335 2.33 -13.79 -4.43
C VAL A 335 1.55 -12.52 -4.11
N GLN A 336 1.42 -11.59 -5.06
CA GLN A 336 0.76 -10.30 -4.89
C GLN A 336 -0.04 -9.98 -6.13
N SER A 337 -1.32 -9.66 -5.96
CA SER A 337 -2.26 -9.37 -7.05
C SER A 337 -2.76 -7.92 -7.07
N GLU A 338 -2.41 -7.13 -6.06
CA GLU A 338 -2.85 -5.74 -5.90
C GLU A 338 -1.84 -4.93 -5.10
N PHE A 339 -1.88 -3.60 -5.25
CA PHE A 339 -1.13 -2.67 -4.39
C PHE A 339 -1.80 -2.58 -3.02
N THR A 340 -1.00 -2.28 -2.00
CA THR A 340 -1.50 -1.93 -0.67
C THR A 340 -0.93 -0.58 -0.26
N HIS A 341 -1.62 0.11 0.65
CA HIS A 341 -1.06 1.30 1.29
C HIS A 341 0.09 0.91 2.23
N SER A 342 0.93 1.88 2.59
CA SER A 342 1.97 1.71 3.60
C SER A 342 1.33 1.58 4.98
N PHE A 343 1.69 0.54 5.73
CA PHE A 343 1.21 0.36 7.10
C PHE A 343 2.24 -0.37 7.96
N GLN A 344 2.08 -0.26 9.28
CA GLN A 344 2.82 -1.04 10.24
C GLN A 344 1.89 -1.53 11.34
N ILE A 345 2.07 -2.79 11.71
CA ILE A 345 1.54 -3.41 12.92
C ILE A 345 2.69 -4.06 13.68
N TYR A 346 2.38 -4.70 14.81
CA TYR A 346 3.38 -5.24 15.76
C TYR A 346 4.58 -5.95 15.12
N ASN A 347 4.33 -6.88 14.19
CA ASN A 347 5.37 -7.73 13.60
C ASN A 347 5.45 -7.66 12.06
N ILE A 348 4.67 -6.79 11.41
CA ILE A 348 4.66 -6.60 9.95
C ILE A 348 4.73 -5.10 9.67
N ARG A 349 5.70 -4.69 8.84
CA ARG A 349 5.74 -3.37 8.21
C ARG A 349 5.69 -3.55 6.70
N VAL A 350 4.84 -2.79 6.03
CA VAL A 350 4.82 -2.69 4.57
C VAL A 350 5.17 -1.27 4.18
N SER A 351 6.26 -1.13 3.42
CA SER A 351 6.76 0.16 2.90
C SER A 351 7.02 0.07 1.41
N HIS A 352 7.16 1.24 0.77
CA HIS A 352 7.27 1.32 -0.68
C HIS A 352 8.43 2.23 -1.10
N GLN A 353 9.00 1.93 -2.27
CA GLN A 353 9.93 2.80 -2.98
C GLN A 353 9.52 2.90 -4.44
N LEU A 354 9.68 4.08 -5.02
CA LEU A 354 9.62 4.29 -6.45
C LEU A 354 11.02 4.08 -7.03
N LYS A 355 11.14 3.20 -8.03
CA LYS A 355 12.36 2.97 -8.79
C LYS A 355 12.10 3.36 -10.23
N TRP A 356 13.00 4.13 -10.83
CA TRP A 356 12.79 4.63 -12.18
C TRP A 356 14.06 4.62 -13.03
N SER A 357 13.87 4.57 -14.34
CA SER A 357 14.91 4.67 -15.37
C SER A 357 14.35 5.41 -16.57
N VAL A 358 15.02 6.47 -16.99
CA VAL A 358 14.66 7.32 -18.12
C VAL A 358 15.78 7.27 -19.14
N GLN A 359 15.44 7.03 -20.40
CA GLN A 359 16.37 7.04 -21.51
C GLN A 359 15.88 8.02 -22.57
N CYS A 360 16.76 8.93 -22.96
CA CYS A 360 16.51 9.95 -23.96
C CYS A 360 17.60 9.91 -25.04
N GLU A 361 17.36 10.61 -26.14
CA GLU A 361 18.25 10.70 -27.30
C GLU A 361 18.29 12.13 -27.84
N ILE A 362 19.48 12.61 -28.21
CA ILE A 362 19.70 13.85 -28.96
C ILE A 362 20.56 13.50 -30.17
N VAL A 363 20.09 13.79 -31.37
CA VAL A 363 20.79 13.54 -32.66
C VAL A 363 21.38 12.13 -32.84
N GLY A 364 20.73 11.10 -32.29
CA GLY A 364 21.19 9.71 -32.35
C GLY A 364 22.06 9.26 -31.16
N GLU A 365 22.46 10.19 -30.30
CA GLU A 365 23.25 9.91 -29.10
C GLU A 365 22.35 9.76 -27.88
N ARG A 366 22.47 8.62 -27.19
CA ARG A 366 21.59 8.24 -26.08
C ARG A 366 22.19 8.55 -24.74
N PHE A 367 21.38 9.05 -23.83
CA PHE A 367 21.74 9.23 -22.43
C PHE A 367 20.66 8.66 -21.51
N LYS A 368 21.07 8.30 -20.29
CA LYS A 368 20.20 7.66 -19.31
C LYS A 368 20.34 8.33 -17.94
N ALA A 369 19.23 8.34 -17.21
CA ALA A 369 19.19 8.58 -15.77
C ALA A 369 18.41 7.48 -15.08
N GLU A 370 18.78 7.17 -13.84
CA GLU A 370 18.10 6.20 -13.01
C GLU A 370 18.16 6.63 -11.55
N GLY A 371 17.15 6.22 -10.79
CA GLY A 371 17.02 6.63 -9.39
C GLY A 371 16.05 5.76 -8.60
N LYS A 372 16.11 5.96 -7.28
CA LYS A 372 15.18 5.41 -6.31
C LYS A 372 14.74 6.50 -5.35
N SER A 373 13.50 6.43 -4.89
CA SER A 373 12.92 7.35 -3.91
C SER A 373 11.98 6.59 -2.98
N ASP A 374 12.02 6.87 -1.68
CA ASP A 374 10.98 6.33 -0.79
C ASP A 374 9.61 6.87 -1.21
N LEU A 375 8.58 6.03 -1.09
CA LEU A 375 7.23 6.31 -1.52
C LEU A 375 6.26 5.98 -0.39
N LEU A 376 5.46 6.96 0.02
CA LEU A 376 4.33 6.74 0.90
C LEU A 376 3.09 6.48 0.04
N ILE A 377 2.53 5.28 0.14
CA ILE A 377 1.25 4.95 -0.51
C ILE A 377 0.14 5.09 0.53
N LEU A 378 -0.83 5.95 0.26
CA LEU A 378 -1.98 6.23 1.10
C LEU A 378 -3.18 5.33 0.73
N LYS A 379 -4.09 5.17 1.70
CA LYS A 379 -5.37 4.47 1.53
C LYS A 379 -6.24 5.19 0.49
N PRO A 380 -7.05 4.46 -0.30
CA PRO A 380 -8.05 5.10 -1.16
C PRO A 380 -9.03 5.96 -0.34
N SER A 381 -9.59 6.99 -0.98
CA SER A 381 -10.70 7.74 -0.40
C SER A 381 -11.97 6.89 -0.42
N ASP A 382 -12.80 7.02 0.61
CA ASP A 382 -14.08 6.34 0.71
C ASP A 382 -15.14 7.16 -0.05
N ASP A 383 -15.39 6.79 -1.31
CA ASP A 383 -16.41 7.43 -2.15
C ASP A 383 -17.85 6.98 -1.79
N ARG A 384 -18.02 6.13 -0.77
CA ARG A 384 -19.35 5.77 -0.29
C ARG A 384 -19.98 7.02 0.35
N PRO A 385 -21.26 7.33 0.06
CA PRO A 385 -21.94 8.39 0.79
C PRO A 385 -21.85 8.07 2.29
N GLU A 386 -21.48 9.07 3.10
CA GLU A 386 -21.54 8.95 4.56
C GLU A 386 -22.87 8.30 4.91
N SER A 387 -22.82 7.18 5.64
CA SER A 387 -24.04 6.48 6.04
C SER A 387 -24.88 7.49 6.82
N GLN A 388 -25.97 7.98 6.19
CA GLN A 388 -26.98 8.73 6.91
C GLN A 388 -27.36 7.89 8.11
N ASP A 389 -27.21 8.48 9.30
CA ASP A 389 -27.47 7.89 10.60
C ASP A 389 -28.59 6.85 10.50
N VAL A 390 -28.25 5.58 10.76
CA VAL A 390 -29.28 4.58 11.02
C VAL A 390 -29.90 4.99 12.34
N VAL A 391 -31.02 5.72 12.25
CA VAL A 391 -31.87 6.04 13.38
C VAL A 391 -32.34 4.70 13.96
N LEU A 392 -31.69 4.27 15.04
CA LEU A 392 -32.27 3.28 15.92
C LEU A 392 -33.52 3.94 16.53
N GLU A 393 -34.66 3.26 16.42
CA GLU A 393 -35.91 3.65 17.06
C GLU A 393 -35.73 3.71 18.59
N ALA A 394 -35.28 4.86 19.08
CA ALA A 394 -35.46 5.38 20.43
C ALA A 394 -34.90 6.80 20.51
N GLY A 395 -35.58 7.75 19.87
CA GLY A 395 -35.96 9.05 20.45
C GLY A 395 -34.97 9.98 21.17
N GLU A 396 -33.65 9.80 21.17
CA GLU A 396 -32.72 10.78 21.77
C GLU A 396 -31.61 11.21 20.80
N ARG A 397 -31.73 12.44 20.30
CA ARG A 397 -30.66 13.15 19.59
C ARG A 397 -29.70 13.74 20.62
N ILE A 398 -28.43 13.34 20.60
CA ILE A 398 -27.34 14.13 21.17
C ILE A 398 -26.72 14.93 20.00
N PRO A 399 -26.92 16.25 19.90
CA PRO A 399 -26.23 17.05 18.91
C PRO A 399 -24.75 17.14 19.30
N LEU A 400 -23.85 16.60 18.46
CA LEU A 400 -22.44 16.94 18.52
C LEU A 400 -22.30 18.42 18.14
N ARG A 401 -22.11 19.28 19.15
CA ARG A 401 -21.57 20.63 18.95
C ARG A 401 -20.22 20.47 18.24
N GLN A 402 -20.15 20.89 16.98
CA GLN A 402 -18.88 21.29 16.37
C GLN A 402 -18.40 22.54 17.10
N ASP A 403 -17.69 22.34 18.21
CA ASP A 403 -16.97 23.39 18.90
C ASP A 403 -15.53 23.37 18.37
N SER A 404 -15.26 24.21 17.37
CA SER A 404 -13.93 24.40 16.76
C SER A 404 -13.01 25.25 17.65
N SER A 405 -13.18 25.19 18.98
CA SER A 405 -12.40 25.93 19.97
C SER A 405 -11.14 25.20 20.46
N TRP A 406 -10.85 23.98 19.98
CA TRP A 406 -9.60 23.29 20.30
C TRP A 406 -8.38 23.85 19.53
N ILE A 407 -8.59 24.63 18.46
CA ILE A 407 -7.51 25.34 17.76
C ILE A 407 -7.18 26.63 18.52
N ARG A 408 -6.61 26.47 19.72
CA ARG A 408 -5.79 27.50 20.35
C ARG A 408 -4.48 26.82 20.75
N PRO A 409 -3.32 27.34 20.33
CA PRO A 409 -2.06 26.91 20.92
C PRO A 409 -2.15 27.12 22.44
N PRO A 410 -1.69 26.18 23.27
CA PRO A 410 -1.52 26.47 24.68
C PRO A 410 -0.66 27.73 24.81
N ALA A 411 -1.04 28.65 25.71
CA ALA A 411 -0.12 29.69 26.14
C ALA A 411 1.16 29.02 26.65
N GLU A 412 2.33 29.62 26.41
CA GLU A 412 3.61 29.13 26.92
C GLU A 412 3.57 29.02 28.45
N GLU A 413 3.15 27.86 28.96
CA GLU A 413 3.37 27.47 30.34
C GLU A 413 4.85 27.08 30.45
N GLN A 414 5.57 27.92 31.17
CA GLN A 414 6.97 27.75 31.54
C GLN A 414 7.12 26.38 32.21
N LEU A 415 7.68 25.40 31.48
CA LEU A 415 7.98 24.08 32.01
C LEU A 415 8.93 24.20 33.22
N PRO A 416 8.69 23.47 34.32
CA PRO A 416 9.56 23.51 35.48
C PRO A 416 10.96 23.01 35.10
N SER A 417 11.98 23.64 35.68
CA SER A 417 13.36 23.33 35.32
C SER A 417 13.73 21.92 35.81
N PHE A 418 14.68 21.28 35.12
CA PHE A 418 15.20 19.95 35.46
C PHE A 418 15.67 19.80 36.93
N LEU A 419 15.95 20.91 37.63
CA LEU A 419 16.32 20.95 39.05
C LEU A 419 15.14 20.91 40.04
N GLU A 420 13.91 21.13 39.56
CA GLU A 420 12.70 21.02 40.39
C GLU A 420 12.15 19.59 40.42
N ALA A 421 12.28 18.84 39.31
CA ALA A 421 11.87 17.43 39.24
C ALA A 421 12.68 16.50 40.15
N GLN A 422 13.95 16.81 40.43
CA GLN A 422 14.77 16.01 41.36
C GLN A 422 14.47 16.25 42.84
N ARG A 423 13.74 17.33 43.19
CA ARG A 423 13.42 17.63 44.58
C ARG A 423 12.19 16.86 45.08
N ASP A 424 11.29 16.48 44.19
CA ASP A 424 10.07 15.73 44.52
C ASP A 424 10.34 14.23 44.72
N GLU A 425 11.33 13.63 44.04
CA GLU A 425 11.73 12.24 44.27
C GLU A 425 12.36 12.01 45.67
N GLN A 426 13.08 13.01 46.21
CA GLN A 426 13.66 12.92 47.56
C GLN A 426 12.64 13.06 48.70
N ILE A 427 11.44 13.60 48.43
CA ILE A 427 10.38 13.71 49.44
C ILE A 427 9.55 12.42 49.52
N SER A 428 9.44 11.66 48.42
CA SER A 428 8.71 10.39 48.40
C SER A 428 9.43 9.21 49.07
N GLU A 429 10.77 9.20 49.15
CA GLU A 429 11.52 8.13 49.83
C GLU A 429 11.64 8.32 51.36
N GLY A 430 11.21 9.45 51.91
CA GLY A 430 11.27 9.75 53.35
C GLY A 430 10.06 9.30 54.18
N LEU A 431 9.00 8.75 53.57
CA LEU A 431 7.71 8.50 54.23
C LEU A 431 7.30 7.01 54.34
N LEU A 432 8.20 6.07 54.04
CA LEU A 432 7.97 4.62 54.20
C LEU A 432 8.94 3.95 55.17
N GLY A 433 9.33 4.66 56.23
CA GLY A 433 10.13 4.11 57.32
C GLY A 433 9.71 4.69 58.67
N HIS A 434 8.63 4.14 59.25
CA HIS A 434 8.38 3.94 60.69
C HIS A 434 6.87 3.76 60.95
N GLY A 435 6.49 2.60 61.47
CA GLY A 435 5.13 2.25 61.86
C GLY A 435 4.89 0.76 61.81
#